data_AF-A0A357FZX5-F1
#
_entry.id   AF-A0A357FZX5-F1
#
_cell.length_a   1.000
_cell.length_b   1.000
_cell.length_c   1.000
_cell.angle_alpha   90.00
_cell.angle_beta   90.00
_cell.angle_gamma   90.00
#
_symmetry.space_group_name_H-M   'P 1'
#
loop_
_entity.id
_entity.type
_entity.pdbx_description
1 polymer ?
#
loop_
_entity_poly.entity_id
_entity_poly.type
_entity_poly.pdbx_seq_one_letter_code
_entity_poly.pdbx_strand_id
1 'polypeptide(L)'
;MNEINCENALLAKMAEIDGEEPPLSAEQINLHLATCANCWQEIEQMQAADNLLNRQMRREQTADLWAAIETRISAQEVAQNRWKPFAWLGALLVAYKVLELLPAQNFGLAFNLVPLVLIVATFVLLKENPFKINDELVLEGETYE
;
A
#
# COMPACT_ATOMS: atom_id res chain seq x y z
N MET A 1 -32.84 5.09 1.93
CA MET A 1 -33.26 3.69 2.13
C MET A 1 -32.85 2.94 0.89
N ASN A 2 -31.94 1.97 1.01
CA ASN A 2 -31.55 1.14 -0.12
C ASN A 2 -32.75 0.35 -0.61
N GLU A 3 -32.96 0.30 -1.92
CA GLU A 3 -34.03 -0.47 -2.54
C GLU A 3 -33.73 -1.97 -2.33
N ILE A 4 -34.71 -2.70 -1.78
CA ILE A 4 -34.55 -4.14 -1.54
C ILE A 4 -34.86 -4.88 -2.85
N ASN A 5 -33.82 -5.36 -3.51
CA ASN A 5 -33.89 -6.25 -4.67
C ASN A 5 -33.02 -7.49 -4.41
N CYS A 6 -33.06 -8.48 -5.31
CA CYS A 6 -32.32 -9.73 -5.14
C CYS A 6 -30.81 -9.52 -5.00
N GLU A 7 -30.23 -8.64 -5.80
CA GLU A 7 -28.80 -8.35 -5.79
C GLU A 7 -28.36 -7.76 -4.45
N ASN A 8 -29.05 -6.71 -3.99
CA ASN A 8 -28.76 -6.05 -2.72
C ASN A 8 -28.99 -6.98 -1.52
N ALA A 9 -30.02 -7.84 -1.57
CA ALA A 9 -30.29 -8.82 -0.52
C ALA A 9 -29.18 -9.90 -0.45
N LEU A 10 -28.72 -10.40 -1.59
CA LEU A 10 -27.62 -11.36 -1.66
C LEU A 10 -26.30 -10.73 -1.20
N LEU A 11 -25.96 -9.53 -1.68
CA LEU A 11 -24.76 -8.80 -1.24
C LEU A 11 -24.77 -8.54 0.26
N ALA A 12 -25.89 -8.08 0.80
CA ALA A 12 -26.01 -7.84 2.23
C ALA A 12 -25.91 -9.14 3.05
N LYS A 13 -26.44 -10.27 2.54
CA LYS A 13 -26.30 -11.55 3.22
C LYS A 13 -24.87 -12.10 3.17
N MET A 14 -24.13 -11.86 2.08
CA MET A 14 -22.71 -12.20 1.98
C MET A 14 -21.87 -11.41 2.97
N ALA A 15 -22.07 -10.09 3.04
CA ALA A 15 -21.40 -9.24 4.03
C ALA A 15 -21.65 -9.73 5.47
N GLU A 16 -22.91 -10.09 5.80
CA GLU A 16 -23.23 -10.67 7.11
C GLU A 16 -22.49 -11.99 7.39
N ILE A 17 -22.32 -12.86 6.39
CA ILE A 17 -21.60 -14.14 6.51
C ILE A 17 -20.10 -13.92 6.71
N ASP A 18 -19.52 -12.91 6.05
CA ASP A 18 -18.11 -12.55 6.18
C ASP A 18 -17.81 -11.76 7.48
N GLY A 19 -18.84 -11.42 8.26
CA GLY A 19 -18.72 -10.64 9.50
C GLY A 19 -18.56 -9.14 9.28
N GLU A 20 -18.85 -8.66 8.07
CA GLU A 20 -18.89 -7.24 7.72
C GLU A 20 -20.23 -6.60 8.07
N GLU A 21 -20.29 -5.26 8.11
CA GLU A 21 -21.54 -4.53 8.36
C GLU A 21 -22.36 -4.42 7.07
N PRO A 22 -23.55 -5.04 6.98
CA PRO A 22 -24.33 -5.05 5.74
C PRO A 22 -25.11 -3.73 5.52
N PRO A 23 -25.34 -3.34 4.26
CA PRO A 23 -26.10 -2.14 3.90
C PRO A 23 -27.63 -2.27 4.09
N LEU A 24 -28.12 -3.46 4.45
CA LEU A 24 -29.51 -3.77 4.76
C LEU A 24 -29.59 -4.35 6.17
N SER A 25 -30.68 -4.08 6.90
CA SER A 25 -30.87 -4.68 8.22
C SER A 25 -31.15 -6.18 8.11
N ALA A 26 -30.85 -6.93 9.18
CA ALA A 26 -31.13 -8.36 9.24
C ALA A 26 -32.61 -8.67 8.99
N GLU A 27 -33.54 -7.82 9.45
CA GLU A 27 -34.98 -7.97 9.20
C GLU A 27 -35.30 -7.85 7.70
N GLN A 28 -34.68 -6.88 7.01
CA GLN A 28 -34.91 -6.66 5.58
C GLN A 28 -34.39 -7.84 4.75
N ILE A 29 -33.19 -8.34 5.09
CA ILE A 29 -32.59 -9.51 4.44
C ILE A 29 -33.48 -10.74 4.65
N ASN A 30 -33.86 -11.02 5.90
CA ASN A 30 -34.69 -12.17 6.24
C ASN A 30 -36.09 -12.11 5.60
N LEU A 31 -36.69 -10.92 5.50
CA LEU A 31 -37.96 -10.72 4.81
C LEU A 31 -37.85 -11.06 3.32
N HIS A 32 -36.77 -10.64 2.66
CA HIS A 32 -36.54 -10.99 1.25
C HIS A 32 -36.32 -12.49 1.08
N LEU A 33 -35.45 -13.09 1.90
CA LEU A 33 -35.16 -14.53 1.84
C LEU A 33 -36.39 -15.41 2.14
N ALA A 34 -37.32 -14.93 2.96
CA ALA A 34 -38.58 -15.63 3.22
C ALA A 34 -39.54 -15.64 2.02
N THR A 35 -39.36 -14.73 1.06
CA THR A 35 -40.27 -14.57 -0.10
C THR A 35 -39.62 -14.93 -1.44
N CYS A 36 -38.29 -15.00 -1.51
CA CYS A 36 -37.53 -15.29 -2.72
C CYS A 36 -36.78 -16.64 -2.62
N ALA A 37 -37.41 -17.70 -3.13
CA ALA A 37 -36.83 -19.05 -3.11
C ALA A 37 -35.47 -19.14 -3.83
N ASN A 38 -35.28 -18.38 -4.91
CA ASN A 38 -34.00 -18.36 -5.63
C ASN A 38 -32.87 -17.81 -4.76
N CYS A 39 -33.08 -16.66 -4.09
CA CYS A 39 -32.05 -16.10 -3.22
C CYS A 39 -31.76 -17.00 -2.03
N TRP A 40 -32.79 -17.67 -1.48
CA TRP A 40 -32.60 -18.66 -0.42
C TRP A 40 -31.70 -19.82 -0.87
N GLN A 41 -31.94 -20.35 -2.07
CA GLN A 41 -31.15 -21.44 -2.65
C GLN A 41 -29.70 -21.03 -2.95
N GLU A 42 -29.47 -19.81 -3.47
CA GLU A 42 -28.11 -19.28 -3.70
C GLU A 42 -27.31 -19.18 -2.39
N ILE A 43 -27.92 -18.68 -1.32
CA ILE A 43 -27.28 -18.60 0.00
C ILE A 43 -26.99 -19.99 0.56
N GLU A 44 -27.91 -20.94 0.42
CA GLU A 44 -27.68 -22.33 0.85
C GLU A 44 -26.48 -22.96 0.12
N GLN A 45 -26.37 -22.77 -1.20
CA GLN A 45 -25.24 -23.27 -1.99
C GLN A 45 -23.91 -22.64 -1.58
N MET A 46 -23.92 -21.33 -1.37
CA MET A 46 -22.73 -20.60 -0.92
C MET A 46 -22.27 -21.06 0.47
N GLN A 47 -23.20 -21.19 1.43
CA GLN A 47 -22.88 -21.70 2.76
C GLN A 47 -22.41 -23.16 2.71
N ALA A 48 -22.97 -23.98 1.83
CA ALA A 48 -22.48 -25.34 1.62
C ALA A 48 -21.03 -25.35 1.11
N ALA A 49 -20.69 -24.46 0.16
CA ALA A 49 -19.32 -24.31 -0.34
C ALA A 49 -18.35 -23.82 0.75
N ASP A 50 -18.74 -22.81 1.51
CA ASP A 50 -17.95 -22.30 2.64
C ASP A 50 -17.70 -23.39 3.70
N ASN A 51 -18.73 -24.17 4.04
CA ASN A 51 -18.58 -25.31 4.93
C ASN A 51 -17.60 -26.38 4.40
N LEU A 52 -17.56 -26.62 3.08
CA LEU A 52 -16.60 -27.54 2.49
C LEU A 52 -15.16 -27.01 2.58
N LEU A 53 -14.98 -25.70 2.41
CA LEU A 53 -13.68 -25.03 2.54
C LEU A 53 -13.21 -24.99 4.00
N ASN A 54 -14.08 -24.65 4.94
CA ASN A 54 -13.77 -24.60 6.37
C ASN A 54 -13.42 -25.98 6.96
N ARG A 55 -13.89 -27.07 6.33
CA ARG A 55 -13.49 -28.44 6.68
C ARG A 55 -12.11 -28.82 6.15
N GLN A 56 -11.53 -28.06 5.24
CA GLN A 56 -10.18 -28.32 4.77
C GLN A 56 -9.20 -27.92 5.87
N MET A 57 -8.55 -28.91 6.50
CA MET A 57 -7.41 -28.62 7.35
C MET A 57 -6.24 -28.18 6.48
N ARG A 58 -5.86 -26.91 6.59
CA ARG A 58 -4.59 -26.43 6.04
C ARG A 58 -3.47 -27.22 6.74
N ARG A 59 -2.56 -27.77 5.95
CA ARG A 59 -1.33 -28.38 6.49
C ARG A 59 -0.59 -27.30 7.29
N GLU A 60 -0.40 -27.55 8.58
CA GLU A 60 0.44 -26.68 9.41
C GLU A 60 1.83 -26.60 8.79
N GLN A 61 2.25 -25.38 8.47
CA GLN A 61 3.61 -25.14 8.04
C GLN A 61 4.48 -25.04 9.29
N THR A 62 5.46 -25.92 9.40
CA THR A 62 6.42 -25.93 10.52
C THR A 62 7.52 -24.88 10.35
N ALA A 63 7.58 -24.22 9.19
CA ALA A 63 8.55 -23.18 8.93
C ALA A 63 8.09 -21.87 9.59
N ASP A 64 8.98 -21.26 10.37
CA ASP A 64 8.78 -19.91 10.87
C ASP A 64 8.96 -18.91 9.72
N LEU A 65 7.83 -18.53 9.12
CA LEU A 65 7.79 -17.49 8.09
C LEU A 65 7.86 -16.09 8.69
N TRP A 66 7.56 -15.92 9.99
CA TRP A 66 7.46 -14.61 10.63
C TRP A 66 8.82 -13.94 10.68
N ALA A 67 9.87 -14.66 11.05
CA ALA A 67 11.24 -14.14 11.05
C ALA A 67 11.66 -13.59 9.66
N ALA A 68 11.27 -14.26 8.58
CA ALA A 68 11.57 -13.83 7.21
C ALA A 68 10.73 -12.60 6.79
N ILE A 69 9.48 -12.52 7.24
CA ILE A 69 8.59 -11.37 6.98
C ILE A 69 9.08 -10.14 7.73
N GLU A 70 9.35 -10.27 9.03
CA GLU A 70 9.83 -9.19 9.89
C GLU A 70 11.12 -8.58 9.34
N THR A 71 12.07 -9.44 8.92
CA THR A 71 13.31 -8.98 8.28
C THR A 71 13.06 -8.11 7.05
N ARG A 72 12.06 -8.45 6.23
CA ARG A 72 11.74 -7.69 5.02
C ARG A 72 11.04 -6.37 5.33
N ILE A 73 10.11 -6.35 6.28
CA ILE A 73 9.39 -5.14 6.69
C ILE A 73 10.36 -4.15 7.34
N SER A 74 11.20 -4.60 8.28
CA SER A 74 12.18 -3.73 8.94
C SER A 74 13.25 -3.21 7.97
N ALA A 75 13.64 -3.99 6.94
CA ALA A 75 14.55 -3.51 5.90
C ALA A 75 13.95 -2.36 5.07
N GLN A 76 12.62 -2.30 4.94
CA GLN A 76 11.90 -1.23 4.24
C GLN A 76 11.82 0.03 5.10
N GLU A 77 11.65 -0.09 6.43
CA GLU A 77 11.70 1.06 7.35
C GLU A 77 13.09 1.72 7.40
N VAL A 78 14.16 0.93 7.33
CA VAL A 78 15.53 1.47 7.21
C VAL A 78 15.70 2.28 5.92
N ALA A 79 14.89 2.04 4.88
CA ALA A 79 14.91 2.83 3.65
C ALA A 79 14.39 4.27 3.84
N GLN A 80 13.51 4.54 4.82
CA GLN A 80 12.99 5.89 5.08
C GLN A 80 14.03 6.84 5.69
N ASN A 81 15.02 6.34 6.45
CA ASN A 81 16.10 7.17 7.01
C ASN A 81 17.22 7.50 5.99
N ARG A 82 17.05 7.11 4.72
CA ARG A 82 18.03 7.31 3.63
C ARG A 82 17.98 8.69 2.98
N TRP A 83 17.14 9.63 3.45
CA TRP A 83 17.10 10.99 2.90
C TRP A 83 18.25 11.89 3.39
N LYS A 84 18.90 11.54 4.51
CA LYS A 84 20.05 12.29 5.08
C LYS A 84 21.20 12.59 4.10
N PRO A 85 21.71 11.64 3.29
CA PRO A 85 22.74 11.95 2.29
C PRO A 85 22.26 12.96 1.23
N PHE A 86 20.98 12.93 0.84
CA PHE A 86 20.40 13.88 -0.10
C PHE A 86 20.22 15.27 0.53
N ALA A 87 19.84 15.34 1.81
CA ALA A 87 19.79 16.61 2.55
C ALA A 87 21.18 17.25 2.67
N TRP A 88 22.23 16.45 2.92
CA TRP A 88 23.61 16.94 2.97
C TRP A 88 24.13 17.38 1.59
N LEU A 89 23.83 16.61 0.54
CA LEU A 89 24.13 17.00 -0.85
C LEU A 89 23.46 18.34 -1.20
N GLY A 90 22.17 18.49 -0.88
CA GLY A 90 21.44 19.73 -1.10
C GLY A 90 22.06 20.92 -0.38
N ALA A 91 22.42 20.76 0.89
CA ALA A 91 23.12 21.79 1.66
C ALA A 91 24.48 22.18 1.04
N LEU A 92 25.24 21.20 0.57
CA LEU A 92 26.53 21.42 -0.08
C LEU A 92 26.37 22.19 -1.41
N LEU A 93 25.37 21.83 -2.22
CA LEU A 93 25.07 22.53 -3.47
C LEU A 93 24.61 23.98 -3.23
N VAL A 94 23.81 24.23 -2.19
CA VAL A 94 23.42 25.60 -1.80
C VAL A 94 24.65 26.40 -1.36
N ALA A 95 25.52 25.83 -0.53
CA ALA A 95 26.75 26.48 -0.09
C ALA A 95 27.70 26.79 -1.27
N TYR A 96 27.85 25.84 -2.20
CA TYR A 96 28.57 26.05 -3.46
C TYR A 96 27.97 27.24 -4.24
N LYS A 97 26.65 27.32 -4.34
CA LYS A 97 25.98 28.39 -5.10
C LYS A 97 26.16 29.77 -4.46
N VAL A 98 26.16 29.83 -3.12
CA VAL A 98 26.46 31.07 -2.37
C VAL A 98 27.91 31.50 -2.58
N LEU A 99 28.85 30.55 -2.66
CA LEU A 99 30.26 30.86 -2.92
C LEU A 99 30.48 31.41 -4.35
N GLU A 100 29.73 30.89 -5.34
CA GLU A 100 29.75 31.38 -6.73
C GLU A 100 29.23 32.82 -6.85
N LEU A 101 28.31 33.25 -5.97
CA LEU A 101 27.75 34.61 -5.95
C LEU A 101 28.73 35.67 -5.43
N LEU A 102 29.91 35.28 -4.91
CA LEU A 102 30.92 36.22 -4.46
C LEU A 102 31.66 36.83 -5.67
N PRO A 103 31.61 38.16 -5.87
CA PRO A 103 32.02 38.84 -7.10
C PRO A 103 33.54 38.85 -7.38
N ALA A 104 34.34 38.13 -6.60
CA ALA A 104 35.81 38.20 -6.65
C ALA A 104 36.49 36.99 -7.31
N GLN A 105 35.74 36.02 -7.85
CA GLN A 105 36.34 34.76 -8.31
C GLN A 105 35.86 34.35 -9.72
N ASN A 106 36.72 34.56 -10.71
CA ASN A 106 36.59 33.99 -12.06
C ASN A 106 37.03 32.52 -12.04
N PHE A 107 36.21 31.64 -11.46
CA PHE A 107 36.47 30.21 -11.55
C PHE A 107 36.00 29.70 -12.91
N GLY A 108 36.94 29.19 -13.71
CA GLY A 108 36.66 28.72 -15.06
C GLY A 108 35.78 27.46 -15.13
N LEU A 109 35.77 26.83 -16.30
CA LEU A 109 34.89 25.70 -16.68
C LEU A 109 34.91 24.51 -15.70
N ALA A 110 36.01 24.29 -14.99
CA ALA A 110 36.14 23.22 -13.99
C ALA A 110 35.20 23.38 -12.78
N PHE A 111 34.83 24.61 -12.41
CA PHE A 111 33.96 24.85 -11.25
C PHE A 111 32.52 24.42 -11.57
N ASN A 112 32.05 24.70 -12.79
CA ASN A 112 30.70 24.33 -13.25
C ASN A 112 30.45 22.81 -13.26
N LEU A 113 31.50 21.99 -13.30
CA LEU A 113 31.38 20.52 -13.29
C LEU A 113 31.31 19.95 -11.87
N VAL A 114 31.73 20.69 -10.85
CA VAL A 114 31.71 20.26 -9.44
C VAL A 114 30.32 19.76 -8.98
N PRO A 115 29.21 20.51 -9.20
CA PRO A 115 27.89 20.03 -8.78
C PRO A 115 27.47 18.75 -9.49
N LEU A 116 27.80 18.61 -10.79
CA LEU A 116 27.46 17.42 -11.56
C LEU A 116 28.25 16.20 -11.09
N VAL A 117 29.54 16.36 -10.80
CA VAL A 117 30.39 15.31 -10.22
C VAL A 117 29.90 14.89 -8.84
N LEU A 118 29.51 15.84 -7.99
CA LEU A 118 28.96 15.52 -6.66
C LEU A 118 27.68 14.71 -6.74
N ILE A 119 26.75 15.13 -7.62
CA ILE A 119 25.49 14.39 -7.86
C ILE A 119 25.81 12.96 -8.32
N VAL A 120 26.63 12.82 -9.37
CA VAL A 120 27.00 11.50 -9.91
C VAL A 120 27.71 10.63 -8.88
N ALA A 121 28.66 11.19 -8.11
CA ALA A 121 29.39 10.46 -7.07
C ALA A 121 28.45 9.97 -5.96
N THR A 122 27.50 10.80 -5.53
CA THR A 122 26.50 10.39 -4.53
C THR A 122 25.64 9.25 -5.06
N PHE A 123 25.18 9.30 -6.31
CA PHE A 123 24.41 8.19 -6.90
C PHE A 123 25.22 6.90 -7.02
N VAL A 124 26.47 6.99 -7.47
CA VAL A 124 27.37 5.82 -7.61
C VAL A 124 27.67 5.20 -6.24
N LEU A 125 27.94 6.01 -5.21
CA LEU A 125 28.22 5.54 -3.85
C LEU A 125 27.00 4.89 -3.19
N LEU A 126 25.81 5.44 -3.44
CA LEU A 126 24.56 4.90 -2.88
C LEU A 126 24.02 3.69 -3.68
N LYS A 127 24.59 3.38 -4.86
CA LYS A 127 24.12 2.34 -5.79
C LYS A 127 22.62 2.46 -6.11
N GLU A 128 22.10 3.69 -6.16
CA GLU A 128 20.70 3.93 -6.45
C GLU A 128 20.49 4.18 -7.95
N ASN A 129 19.41 3.62 -8.50
CA ASN A 129 19.00 3.84 -9.87
C ASN A 129 18.04 5.04 -9.89
N PRO A 130 18.39 6.19 -10.51
CA PRO A 130 17.59 7.42 -10.44
C PRO A 130 16.22 7.31 -11.13
N PHE A 131 15.93 6.19 -11.79
CA PHE A 131 14.67 5.91 -12.49
C PHE A 131 13.82 4.84 -11.81
N LYS A 132 14.12 4.46 -10.55
CA LYS A 132 13.29 3.51 -9.82
C LYS A 132 12.01 4.22 -9.37
N ILE A 133 10.94 4.04 -10.14
CA ILE A 133 9.59 4.52 -9.80
C ILE A 133 9.12 3.70 -8.58
N ASN A 134 8.66 4.37 -7.53
CA ASN A 134 8.06 3.71 -6.38
C ASN A 134 6.66 3.24 -6.79
N ASP A 135 6.45 1.93 -6.88
CA ASP A 135 5.15 1.33 -7.20
C ASP A 135 4.19 1.27 -5.98
N GLU A 136 4.51 2.00 -4.90
CA GLU A 136 3.62 2.14 -3.75
C GLU A 136 2.48 3.09 -4.12
N LEU A 137 1.38 2.50 -4.60
CA LEU A 137 0.06 3.12 -4.64
C LEU A 137 -0.35 3.44 -3.20
N VAL A 138 -0.16 4.69 -2.79
CA VAL A 138 -0.79 5.25 -1.60
C VAL A 138 -2.30 5.27 -1.87
N LEU A 139 -3.03 4.33 -1.29
CA LEU A 139 -4.48 4.44 -1.20
C LEU A 139 -4.77 5.56 -0.19
N GLU A 140 -5.14 6.74 -0.71
CA GLU A 140 -5.69 7.82 0.10
C GLU A 140 -6.90 7.27 0.85
N GLY A 141 -6.75 7.10 2.16
CA GLY A 141 -7.79 6.61 3.03
C GLY A 141 -8.96 7.59 3.05
N GLU A 142 -10.15 7.07 2.72
CA GLU A 142 -11.42 7.69 3.01
C GLU A 142 -11.49 7.99 4.51
N THR A 143 -11.47 9.27 4.84
CA THR A 143 -11.83 9.77 6.17
C THR A 143 -13.33 9.55 6.36
N TYR A 144 -13.71 8.52 7.11
CA TYR A 144 -15.05 8.43 7.69
C TYR A 144 -15.05 9.24 8.99
N GLU A 145 -15.62 10.44 8.93
CA GLU A 145 -16.13 11.18 10.12
C GLU A 145 -17.46 10.58 10.60
#